data_AF-A0A8T2N1Y9-F1
#
_entry.id   AF-A0A8T2N1Y9-F1
#
_cell.length_a   1.000
_cell.length_b   1.000
_cell.length_c   1.000
_cell.angle_alpha   90.00
_cell.angle_beta   90.00
_cell.angle_gamma   90.00
#
_symmetry.space_group_name_H-M   'P 1'
#
loop_
_entity.id
_entity.type
_entity.pdbx_description
1 polymer ?
#
loop_
_entity_poly.entity_id
_entity_poly.type
_entity_poly.pdbx_seq_one_letter_code
_entity_poly.pdbx_strand_id
1 'polypeptide(L)'
;MPNPWWRVDLLQPYSIVSVTITNMGDCCGERIKGAQIRIGNSLGNNGITNPLCSEIHSLGQGATQTFHCPQKMLGRYVTVYIPRTEYLHLCEVEVNALVPDH
;
A
#
# COMPACT_ATOMS: atom_id res chain seq x y z
N MET A 1 0.01 1.54 -18.98
CA MET A 1 0.55 2.70 -18.25
C MET A 1 1.84 2.26 -17.57
N PRO A 2 2.97 2.93 -17.76
CA PRO A 2 4.18 2.58 -17.02
C PRO A 2 3.98 2.97 -15.55
N ASN A 3 4.24 2.02 -14.65
CA ASN A 3 4.31 2.20 -13.21
C ASN A 3 3.04 2.75 -12.53
N PRO A 4 1.92 2.01 -12.55
CA PRO A 4 0.66 2.45 -11.96
C PRO A 4 0.77 2.59 -10.44
N TRP A 5 -0.06 3.47 -9.88
CA TRP A 5 -0.14 3.69 -8.44
C TRP A 5 -1.57 4.03 -8.01
N TRP A 6 -1.85 3.77 -6.73
CA TRP A 6 -3.01 4.21 -6.00
C TRP A 6 -2.56 4.84 -4.69
N ARG A 7 -3.25 5.86 -4.20
CA ARG A 7 -2.93 6.52 -2.94
C ARG A 7 -4.20 6.91 -2.18
N VAL A 8 -4.17 6.74 -0.87
CA VAL A 8 -5.13 7.35 0.07
C VAL A 8 -4.48 8.51 0.83
N ASP A 9 -5.25 9.58 1.02
CA ASP A 9 -4.95 10.67 1.95
C ASP A 9 -5.76 10.43 3.24
N LEU A 10 -5.06 10.16 4.34
CA LEU A 10 -5.67 9.94 5.66
C LEU A 10 -6.07 11.25 6.36
N LEU A 11 -5.94 12.39 5.68
CA LEU A 11 -6.23 13.76 6.12
C LEU A 11 -5.23 14.31 7.16
N GLN A 12 -4.65 13.45 7.99
CA GLN A 12 -3.60 13.79 8.94
C GLN A 12 -2.57 12.65 9.10
N PRO A 13 -1.39 12.91 9.69
CA PRO A 13 -0.40 11.86 9.93
C PRO A 13 -0.85 10.86 11.00
N TYR A 14 -0.70 9.57 10.70
CA TYR A 14 -0.95 8.47 11.64
C TYR A 14 0.31 7.65 11.89
N SER A 15 0.33 6.98 13.03
CA SER A 15 1.31 5.98 13.41
C SER A 15 0.94 4.61 12.81
N ILE A 16 1.30 4.36 11.56
CA ILE A 16 0.89 3.17 10.81
C ILE A 16 1.83 2.01 11.12
N VAL A 17 1.27 0.81 11.33
CA VAL A 17 2.02 -0.41 11.67
C VAL A 17 1.84 -1.52 10.65
N SER A 18 0.74 -1.54 9.92
CA SER A 18 0.51 -2.47 8.82
C SER A 18 -0.54 -1.95 7.85
N VAL A 19 -0.61 -2.58 6.68
CA VAL A 19 -1.63 -2.32 5.66
C VAL A 19 -2.21 -3.66 5.22
N THR A 20 -3.53 -3.80 5.24
CA THR A 20 -4.22 -4.97 4.70
C THR A 20 -4.63 -4.70 3.26
N ILE A 21 -4.34 -5.62 2.36
CA ILE A 21 -4.68 -5.52 0.94
C ILE A 21 -5.55 -6.71 0.54
N THR A 22 -6.65 -6.42 -0.17
CA THR A 22 -7.47 -7.43 -0.84
C THR A 22 -7.23 -7.35 -2.35
N ASN A 23 -6.74 -8.46 -2.93
CA ASN A 23 -6.44 -8.56 -4.35
C ASN A 23 -7.71 -8.79 -5.20
N MET A 24 -7.61 -8.54 -6.50
CA MET A 24 -8.69 -8.78 -7.46
C MET A 24 -9.11 -10.26 -7.46
N GLY A 25 -10.43 -10.50 -7.36
CA GLY A 25 -11.01 -11.85 -7.24
C GLY A 25 -11.32 -12.56 -8.56
N ASP A 26 -11.54 -11.82 -9.64
CA ASP A 26 -12.10 -12.39 -10.89
C ASP A 26 -11.04 -13.00 -11.81
N CYS A 27 -9.87 -12.37 -11.95
CA CYS A 27 -8.74 -12.87 -12.72
C CYS A 27 -7.44 -12.17 -12.31
N CYS A 28 -6.33 -12.66 -12.84
CA CYS A 28 -5.13 -11.85 -13.05
C CYS A 28 -4.46 -11.40 -11.74
N GLY A 29 -4.62 -12.21 -10.67
CA GLY A 29 -4.12 -11.88 -9.33
C GLY A 29 -2.60 -11.75 -9.26
N GLU A 30 -1.86 -12.37 -10.18
CA GLU A 30 -0.41 -12.27 -10.28
C GLU A 30 0.10 -10.86 -10.57
N ARG A 31 -0.75 -9.97 -11.12
CA ARG A 31 -0.38 -8.59 -11.46
C ARG A 31 0.10 -7.78 -10.25
N ILE A 32 -0.40 -8.08 -9.04
CA ILE A 32 -0.01 -7.35 -7.84
C ILE A 32 1.41 -7.69 -7.35
N LYS A 33 2.01 -8.78 -7.85
CA LYS A 33 3.36 -9.21 -7.44
C LYS A 33 4.36 -8.07 -7.63
N GLY A 34 5.22 -7.83 -6.65
CA GLY A 34 6.21 -6.75 -6.66
C GLY A 34 5.64 -5.34 -6.45
N ALA A 35 4.34 -5.20 -6.16
CA ALA A 35 3.79 -3.93 -5.70
C ALA A 35 4.42 -3.52 -4.37
N GLN A 36 4.63 -2.21 -4.19
CA GLN A 36 5.26 -1.62 -3.03
C GLN A 36 4.24 -0.76 -2.27
N ILE A 37 4.19 -0.95 -0.95
CA ILE A 37 3.41 -0.13 -0.03
C ILE A 37 4.37 0.91 0.55
N ARG A 38 4.06 2.19 0.35
CA ARG A 38 4.89 3.33 0.76
C ARG A 38 4.11 4.28 1.63
N ILE A 39 4.75 4.77 2.69
CA ILE A 39 4.10 5.55 3.75
C ILE A 39 4.93 6.78 4.06
N GLY A 40 4.29 7.95 4.06
CA GLY A 40 4.96 9.19 4.46
C GLY A 40 4.08 10.43 4.32
N ASN A 41 4.71 11.60 4.38
CA ASN A 41 4.03 12.90 4.36
C ASN A 41 4.27 13.69 3.07
N SER A 42 5.06 13.17 2.14
CA SER A 42 5.38 13.85 0.88
C SER A 42 4.40 13.45 -0.23
N LEU A 43 3.99 14.44 -1.04
CA LEU A 43 3.28 14.24 -2.30
C LEU A 43 4.22 14.16 -3.51
N GLY A 44 5.54 14.33 -3.31
CA GLY A 44 6.54 14.26 -4.37
C GLY A 44 6.45 12.93 -5.13
N ASN A 45 6.44 13.00 -6.46
CA ASN A 45 6.21 11.84 -7.34
C ASN A 45 4.98 11.00 -6.91
N ASN A 46 3.86 11.67 -6.60
CA ASN A 46 2.62 11.07 -6.09
C ASN A 46 2.74 10.29 -4.77
N GLY A 47 3.83 10.43 -4.04
CA GLY A 47 4.10 9.68 -2.81
C GLY A 47 4.90 8.38 -3.03
N ILE A 48 5.31 8.10 -4.27
CA ILE A 48 6.12 6.92 -4.64
C ILE A 48 7.54 7.02 -4.06
N THR A 49 8.01 8.21 -3.67
CA THR A 49 9.32 8.38 -3.02
C THR A 49 9.26 8.29 -1.50
N ASN A 50 8.07 8.15 -0.90
CA ASN A 50 7.97 7.93 0.53
C ASN A 50 8.64 6.59 0.93
N PRO A 51 9.11 6.47 2.18
CA PRO A 51 9.72 5.24 2.69
C PRO A 51 8.87 3.97 2.44
N LEU A 52 9.55 2.87 2.17
CA LEU A 52 8.93 1.56 1.93
C LEU A 52 8.45 0.96 3.26
N CYS A 53 7.17 0.60 3.34
CA CYS A 53 6.61 -0.22 4.41
C CYS A 53 6.77 -1.70 4.07
N SER A 54 6.34 -2.14 2.89
CA SER A 54 6.41 -3.56 2.51
C SER A 54 6.38 -3.75 1.00
N GLU A 55 6.87 -4.90 0.54
CA GLU A 55 6.75 -5.36 -0.84
C GLU A 55 5.85 -6.60 -0.89
N ILE A 56 4.91 -6.61 -1.83
CA ILE A 56 3.96 -7.72 -2.03
C ILE A 56 4.63 -8.78 -2.91
N HIS A 57 5.36 -9.72 -2.30
CA HIS A 57 6.01 -10.80 -3.05
C HIS A 57 5.03 -11.83 -3.62
N SER A 58 3.92 -12.06 -2.92
CA SER A 58 2.82 -12.93 -3.36
C SER A 58 1.53 -12.51 -2.68
N LEU A 59 0.44 -12.45 -3.43
CA LEU A 59 -0.91 -12.38 -2.90
C LEU A 59 -1.84 -13.09 -3.88
N GLY A 60 -2.54 -14.13 -3.42
CA GLY A 60 -3.41 -14.93 -4.29
C GLY A 60 -4.55 -14.11 -4.89
N GLN A 61 -5.16 -14.62 -5.95
CA GLN A 61 -6.38 -14.05 -6.51
C GLN A 61 -7.49 -14.03 -5.46
N GLY A 62 -8.13 -12.88 -5.28
CA GLY A 62 -9.16 -12.65 -4.25
C GLY A 62 -8.68 -12.74 -2.79
N ALA A 63 -7.39 -13.00 -2.57
CA ALA A 63 -6.86 -13.16 -1.22
C ALA A 63 -6.72 -11.81 -0.52
N THR A 64 -6.89 -11.84 0.80
CA THR A 64 -6.64 -10.71 1.70
C THR A 64 -5.42 -11.04 2.54
N GLN A 65 -4.48 -10.10 2.66
CA GLN A 65 -3.30 -10.27 3.50
C GLN A 65 -2.89 -8.96 4.15
N THR A 66 -2.45 -9.05 5.41
CA THR A 66 -1.85 -7.94 6.15
C THR A 66 -0.33 -7.91 5.94
N PHE A 67 0.17 -6.76 5.50
CA PHE A 67 1.58 -6.47 5.29
C PHE A 67 2.08 -5.56 6.41
N HIS A 68 2.91 -6.12 7.28
CA HIS A 68 3.51 -5.37 8.39
C HIS A 68 4.67 -4.49 7.92
N CYS A 69 4.73 -3.26 8.41
CA CYS A 69 5.87 -2.38 8.18
C CYS A 69 7.06 -2.84 9.06
N PRO A 70 8.33 -2.56 8.66
CA PRO A 70 9.51 -2.97 9.43
C PRO A 70 9.56 -2.33 10.82
N GLN A 71 8.89 -1.20 10.97
CA GLN A 71 8.74 -0.43 12.20
C GLN A 71 7.48 0.43 12.09
N LYS A 72 7.05 1.04 13.20
CA LYS A 72 6.02 2.08 13.18
C LYS A 72 6.43 3.21 12.25
N MET A 73 5.57 3.55 11.29
CA MET A 73 5.81 4.61 10.31
C MET A 73 4.84 5.76 10.52
N LEU A 74 5.35 6.98 10.70
CA LEU A 74 4.51 8.17 10.74
C LEU A 74 4.22 8.63 9.30
N GLY A 75 2.95 8.69 8.91
CA GLY A 75 2.57 9.13 7.58
C GLY A 75 1.10 9.50 7.43
N ARG A 76 0.83 10.49 6.57
CA ARG A 76 -0.52 10.90 6.13
C ARG A 76 -0.95 10.18 4.85
N TYR A 77 0.01 9.83 3.99
CA TYR A 77 -0.25 9.21 2.70
C TYR A 77 0.23 7.77 2.71
N VAL A 78 -0.64 6.87 2.23
CA VAL A 78 -0.30 5.48 1.92
C VAL A 78 -0.44 5.29 0.42
N THR A 79 0.63 4.87 -0.24
CA THR A 79 0.69 4.67 -1.70
C THR A 79 1.01 3.21 -2.00
N VAL A 80 0.19 2.58 -2.84
CA VAL A 80 0.47 1.26 -3.43
C VAL A 80 0.90 1.48 -4.87
N TYR A 81 2.08 1.00 -5.24
CA TYR A 81 2.73 1.32 -6.52
C TYR A 81 3.39 0.08 -7.12
N ILE A 82 3.22 -0.15 -8.43
CA ILE A 82 3.91 -1.22 -9.14
C ILE A 82 5.09 -0.63 -9.93
N PRO A 83 6.35 -0.99 -9.65
CA PRO A 83 7.55 -0.48 -10.34
C PRO A 83 7.79 -1.13 -11.71
N ARG A 84 6.75 -1.34 -12.51
CA ARG A 84 6.83 -1.82 -13.89
C ARG A 84 5.57 -1.45 -14.67
N THR A 85 5.60 -1.69 -15.98
CA THR A 85 4.42 -1.58 -16.84
C THR A 85 3.45 -2.73 -16.54
N GLU A 86 2.39 -2.43 -15.80
CA GLU A 86 1.34 -3.38 -15.42
C GLU A 86 0.03 -2.62 -15.11
N TYR A 87 -1.04 -3.34 -14.80
CA TYR A 87 -2.25 -2.78 -14.18
C TYR A 87 -2.27 -3.01 -12.67
N LEU A 88 -2.61 -1.97 -11.92
CA LEU A 88 -2.88 -2.07 -10.50
C LEU A 88 -4.38 -2.21 -10.26
N HIS A 89 -4.79 -3.33 -9.67
CA HIS A 89 -6.16 -3.59 -9.23
C HIS A 89 -6.14 -3.89 -7.73
N LEU A 90 -6.91 -3.14 -6.96
CA LEU A 90 -7.05 -3.29 -5.52
C LEU A 90 -8.55 -3.34 -5.24
N CYS A 91 -9.02 -4.39 -4.57
CA CYS A 91 -10.41 -4.47 -4.14
C CYS A 91 -10.63 -3.67 -2.87
N GLU A 92 -9.71 -3.78 -1.91
CA GLU A 92 -9.77 -3.09 -0.62
C GLU A 92 -8.35 -2.74 -0.15
N VAL A 93 -8.22 -1.62 0.57
CA VAL A 93 -6.99 -1.23 1.25
C VAL A 93 -7.34 -0.71 2.65
N GLU A 94 -6.92 -1.44 3.68
CA GLU A 94 -7.11 -1.05 5.07
C GLU A 94 -5.78 -0.57 5.66
N VAL A 95 -5.80 0.57 6.34
CA VAL A 95 -4.61 1.13 6.99
C VAL A 95 -4.73 0.97 8.49
N ASN A 96 -3.85 0.16 9.08
CA ASN A 96 -3.85 -0.13 10.51
C ASN A 96 -2.87 0.80 11.23
N ALA A 97 -3.41 1.68 12.07
CA ALA A 97 -2.63 2.63 12.85
C ALA A 97 -2.84 2.44 14.35
N LEU A 98 -1.83 2.82 15.13
CA LEU A 98 -1.98 2.97 16.57
C LEU A 98 -2.75 4.27 16.83
N VAL A 99 -3.89 4.14 17.51
CA VAL A 99 -4.58 5.29 18.10
C VAL A 99 -3.99 5.46 19.50
N PRO A 100 -3.52 6.66 19.90
CA PRO A 100 -3.14 6.90 21.28
C PRO A 100 -4.36 6.67 22.17
N ASP A 101 -4.20 5.85 23.22
CA ASP A 101 -5.19 5.78 24.29
C ASP A 101 -5.37 7.19 24.88
N HIS A 102 -6.63 7.58 25.08
CA HIS A 102 -7.02 8.85 25.69
C HIS A 102 -6.56 8.94 27.16
#